data_AF-A0A2K2VNB1-F1
#
_entry.id   AF-A0A2K2VNB1-F1
#
_cell.length_a   1.000
_cell.length_b   1.000
_cell.length_c   1.000
_cell.angle_alpha   90.00
_cell.angle_beta   90.00
_cell.angle_gamma   90.00
#
_symmetry.space_group_name_H-M   'P 1'
#
loop_
_entity.id
_entity.type
_entity.pdbx_description
1 polymer ?
#
loop_
_entity_poly.entity_id
_entity_poly.type
_entity_poly.pdbx_seq_one_letter_code
_entity_poly.pdbx_strand_id
1 'polypeptide(L)'
;MPPALTISQLYKKCDSSLFSFSTTEELEPLEEPFGQKNALDAIDFAANIKQDGYNLFAMGASGSGKHSTVMNFLQKKAKSQKTPNDWCYVNNFKDARKPIAIELPSGHAVGFKDDMYELVELLKEILPTVFEGSAYRNEYEAISQKYIEKETQIFKYLQDEARGHDISMNATSKNRVTFAPVINGKVITASEFNAIEGKEKEEIEQKVNEFEKIVKDGLHGVN
;
A
#
# COMPACT_ATOMS: atom_id res chain seq x y z
N MET A 1 66.11 -49.50 18.31
CA MET A 1 65.95 -48.03 18.37
C MET A 1 66.22 -47.48 16.98
N PRO A 2 65.42 -46.53 16.46
CA PRO A 2 65.76 -45.85 15.21
C PRO A 2 67.12 -45.15 15.36
N PRO A 3 67.92 -45.07 14.28
CA PRO A 3 69.22 -44.40 14.32
C PRO A 3 69.06 -42.91 14.67
N ALA A 4 70.04 -42.37 15.38
CA ALA A 4 70.06 -40.95 15.74
C ALA A 4 70.08 -40.08 14.48
N LEU A 5 69.23 -39.04 14.44
CA LEU A 5 69.17 -38.10 13.33
C LEU A 5 70.39 -37.17 13.34
N THR A 6 70.94 -36.91 12.15
CA THR A 6 72.01 -35.91 11.97
C THR A 6 71.43 -34.50 12.00
N ILE A 7 72.26 -33.49 12.29
CA ILE A 7 71.85 -32.06 12.30
C ILE A 7 71.17 -31.66 10.98
N SER A 8 71.68 -32.15 9.85
CA SER A 8 71.11 -31.90 8.52
C SER A 8 69.75 -32.56 8.28
N GLN A 9 69.40 -33.60 9.02
CA GLN A 9 68.08 -34.24 8.97
C GLN A 9 67.05 -33.54 9.88
N LEU A 10 67.52 -32.79 10.88
CA LEU A 10 66.68 -32.04 11.81
C LEU A 10 66.27 -30.66 11.27
N TYR A 11 67.09 -30.06 10.39
CA TYR A 11 66.86 -28.72 9.90
C TYR A 11 66.96 -28.64 8.37
N LYS A 12 65.85 -28.29 7.73
CA LYS A 12 65.83 -27.91 6.31
C LYS A 12 66.05 -26.40 6.21
N LYS A 13 67.25 -25.99 5.82
CA LYS A 13 67.57 -24.59 5.56
C LYS A 13 66.87 -24.12 4.27
N CYS A 14 66.24 -22.95 4.34
CA CYS A 14 65.84 -22.22 3.13
C CYS A 14 67.07 -21.50 2.57
N ASP A 15 67.42 -21.76 1.31
CA ASP A 15 68.54 -21.10 0.66
C ASP A 15 68.11 -19.68 0.23
N SER A 16 68.66 -18.67 0.90
CA SER A 16 68.34 -17.27 0.62
C SER A 16 68.86 -16.79 -0.74
N SER A 17 69.82 -17.50 -1.35
CA SER A 17 70.30 -17.18 -2.70
C SER A 17 69.26 -17.46 -3.79
N LEU A 18 68.16 -18.14 -3.45
CA LEU A 18 67.03 -18.37 -4.35
C LEU A 18 66.16 -17.12 -4.58
N PHE A 19 66.30 -16.09 -3.75
CA PHE A 19 65.46 -14.89 -3.82
C PHE A 19 66.22 -13.74 -4.49
N SER A 20 65.53 -13.03 -5.39
CA SER A 20 66.05 -11.84 -6.07
C SER A 20 65.72 -10.53 -5.35
N PHE A 21 65.07 -10.59 -4.18
CA PHE A 21 64.60 -9.45 -3.39
C PHE A 21 65.23 -9.48 -2.00
N SER A 22 65.36 -8.30 -1.36
CA SER A 22 65.90 -8.20 -0.01
C SER A 22 64.81 -8.25 1.06
N THR A 23 63.64 -7.64 0.79
CA THR A 23 62.47 -7.68 1.67
C THR A 23 61.19 -8.03 0.92
N THR A 24 60.17 -8.51 1.62
CA THR A 24 58.87 -8.82 1.01
C THR A 24 58.07 -7.59 0.60
N GLU A 25 58.53 -6.38 0.93
CA GLU A 25 57.91 -5.13 0.46
C GLU A 25 58.19 -4.85 -1.01
N GLU A 26 59.26 -5.45 -1.55
CA GLU A 26 59.63 -5.37 -2.97
C GLU A 26 58.77 -6.27 -3.87
N LEU A 27 57.91 -7.11 -3.28
CA LEU A 27 57.09 -8.07 -3.99
C LEU A 27 55.70 -7.50 -4.30
N GLU A 28 55.27 -7.69 -5.54
CA GLU A 28 53.89 -7.45 -5.90
C GLU A 28 52.95 -8.40 -5.13
N PRO A 29 51.83 -7.90 -4.58
CA PRO A 29 50.85 -8.74 -3.92
C PRO A 29 50.34 -9.84 -4.84
N LEU A 30 50.27 -11.07 -4.31
CA LEU A 30 49.65 -12.17 -5.04
C LEU A 30 48.16 -11.88 -5.24
N GLU A 31 47.74 -11.83 -6.50
CA GLU A 31 46.36 -11.60 -6.88
C GLU A 31 45.45 -12.80 -6.61
N GLU A 32 46.02 -14.00 -6.53
CA GLU A 32 45.31 -15.26 -6.35
C GLU A 32 45.87 -16.05 -5.17
N PRO A 33 45.00 -16.74 -4.41
CA PRO A 33 45.43 -17.60 -3.31
C PRO A 33 46.25 -18.79 -3.84
N PHE A 34 47.45 -18.95 -3.29
CA PHE A 34 48.35 -20.04 -3.66
C PHE A 34 47.78 -21.41 -3.28
N GLY A 35 47.81 -22.37 -4.22
CA GLY A 35 47.45 -23.76 -3.97
C GLY A 35 45.94 -24.06 -3.84
N GLN A 36 45.07 -23.10 -4.17
CA GLN A 36 43.60 -23.22 -4.00
C GLN A 36 42.84 -23.29 -5.33
N LYS A 37 43.43 -23.88 -6.37
CA LYS A 37 42.85 -23.92 -7.73
C LYS A 37 41.42 -24.49 -7.76
N ASN A 38 41.19 -25.64 -7.10
CA ASN A 38 39.86 -26.25 -7.05
C ASN A 38 38.81 -25.35 -6.40
N ALA A 39 39.21 -24.55 -5.40
CA ALA A 39 38.30 -23.60 -4.76
C ALA A 39 37.97 -22.43 -5.69
N LEU A 40 38.94 -21.92 -6.44
CA LEU A 40 38.71 -20.87 -7.45
C LEU A 40 37.79 -21.36 -8.58
N ASP A 41 38.02 -22.58 -9.10
CA ASP A 41 37.18 -23.18 -10.12
C ASP A 41 35.72 -23.36 -9.62
N ALA A 42 35.54 -23.76 -8.37
CA ALA A 42 34.22 -23.87 -7.74
C ALA A 42 33.52 -22.51 -7.57
N ILE A 43 34.26 -21.46 -7.20
CA ILE A 43 33.71 -20.10 -7.10
C ILE A 43 33.31 -19.60 -8.49
N ASP A 44 34.13 -19.80 -9.53
CA ASP A 44 33.78 -19.38 -10.88
C ASP A 44 32.53 -20.08 -11.39
N PHE A 45 32.48 -21.41 -11.23
CA PHE A 45 31.30 -22.21 -11.58
C PHE A 45 30.05 -21.67 -10.88
N ALA A 46 30.09 -21.51 -9.55
CA ALA A 46 28.95 -21.02 -8.78
C ALA A 46 28.52 -19.60 -9.23
N ALA A 47 29.48 -18.71 -9.48
CA ALA A 47 29.21 -17.35 -9.93
C ALA A 47 28.69 -17.26 -11.37
N ASN A 48 28.74 -18.34 -12.15
CA ASN A 48 28.16 -18.41 -13.50
C ASN A 48 26.73 -19.00 -13.52
N ILE A 49 26.23 -19.51 -12.39
CA ILE A 49 24.85 -20.00 -12.29
C ILE A 49 23.91 -18.79 -12.21
N LYS A 50 23.00 -18.68 -13.19
CA LYS A 50 22.02 -17.57 -13.28
C LYS A 50 20.64 -17.90 -12.70
N GLN A 51 20.41 -19.15 -12.29
CA GLN A 51 19.13 -19.57 -11.74
C GLN A 51 19.02 -19.17 -10.28
N ASP A 52 17.82 -18.75 -9.88
CA ASP A 52 17.50 -18.46 -8.50
C ASP A 52 17.56 -19.73 -7.63
N GLY A 53 17.84 -19.54 -6.34
CA GLY A 53 17.88 -20.61 -5.34
C GLY A 53 19.25 -21.27 -5.14
N TYR A 54 20.27 -20.88 -5.91
CA TYR A 54 21.64 -21.35 -5.72
C TYR A 54 22.45 -20.35 -4.89
N ASN A 55 23.16 -20.87 -3.89
CA ASN A 55 24.05 -20.08 -3.02
C ASN A 55 25.43 -20.73 -2.94
N LEU A 56 26.49 -19.92 -2.82
CA LEU A 56 27.84 -20.40 -2.56
C LEU A 56 28.10 -20.45 -1.05
N PHE A 57 28.57 -21.60 -0.55
CA PHE A 57 29.03 -21.75 0.83
C PHE A 57 30.53 -22.09 0.86
N ALA A 58 31.33 -21.27 1.55
CA ALA A 58 32.78 -21.44 1.63
C ALA A 58 33.22 -22.01 2.99
N MET A 59 33.80 -23.21 2.99
CA MET A 59 34.31 -23.90 4.18
C MET A 59 35.83 -24.01 4.17
N GLY A 60 36.45 -24.01 5.35
CA GLY A 60 37.89 -24.20 5.52
C GLY A 60 38.38 -23.71 6.88
N ALA A 61 39.64 -23.98 7.20
CA ALA A 61 40.24 -23.62 8.48
C ALA A 61 40.12 -22.11 8.81
N SER A 62 40.13 -21.78 10.09
CA SER A 62 40.22 -20.37 10.51
C SER A 62 41.52 -19.75 9.99
N GLY A 63 41.48 -18.49 9.57
CA GLY A 63 42.64 -17.78 9.01
C GLY A 63 42.99 -18.14 7.55
N SER A 64 42.27 -19.03 6.88
CA SER A 64 42.60 -19.45 5.51
C SER A 64 42.22 -18.44 4.40
N GLY A 65 41.83 -17.20 4.74
CA GLY A 65 41.53 -16.16 3.76
C GLY A 65 40.28 -16.38 2.90
N LYS A 66 39.32 -17.22 3.32
CA LYS A 66 38.12 -17.59 2.54
C LYS A 66 37.32 -16.38 2.05
N HIS A 67 36.97 -15.47 2.98
CA HIS A 67 36.17 -14.30 2.67
C HIS A 67 36.88 -13.39 1.67
N SER A 68 38.15 -13.07 1.93
CA SER A 68 38.96 -12.22 1.04
C SER A 68 39.10 -12.82 -0.35
N THR A 69 39.31 -14.15 -0.45
CA THR A 69 39.39 -14.87 -1.72
C THR A 69 38.10 -14.75 -2.53
N VAL A 70 36.96 -15.08 -1.91
CA VAL A 70 35.65 -15.02 -2.57
C VAL A 70 35.32 -13.58 -2.98
N MET A 71 35.53 -12.62 -2.09
CA MET A 71 35.24 -11.20 -2.36
C MET A 71 36.11 -10.65 -3.49
N ASN A 72 37.42 -10.90 -3.47
CA ASN A 72 38.33 -10.47 -4.53
C ASN A 72 37.92 -11.04 -5.89
N PHE A 73 37.57 -12.33 -5.93
CA PHE A 73 37.09 -12.97 -7.15
C PHE A 73 35.81 -12.32 -7.67
N LEU A 74 34.80 -12.17 -6.80
CA LEU A 74 33.50 -11.59 -7.18
C LEU A 74 33.62 -10.12 -7.59
N GLN A 75 34.47 -9.33 -6.94
CA GLN A 75 34.73 -7.94 -7.31
C GLN A 75 35.38 -7.84 -8.70
N LYS A 76 36.38 -8.68 -9.00
CA LYS A 76 36.99 -8.73 -10.34
C LYS A 76 35.96 -9.08 -11.40
N LYS A 77 35.12 -10.09 -11.13
CA LYS A 77 34.06 -10.53 -12.05
C LYS A 77 32.96 -9.47 -12.25
N ALA A 78 32.55 -8.80 -11.18
CA ALA A 78 31.49 -7.79 -11.22
C ALA A 78 31.84 -6.58 -12.11
N LYS A 79 33.12 -6.22 -12.22
CA LYS A 79 33.59 -5.11 -13.09
C LYS A 79 33.24 -5.29 -14.57
N SER A 80 33.08 -6.52 -15.04
CA SER A 80 32.69 -6.82 -16.43
C SER A 80 31.20 -7.13 -16.59
N GLN A 81 30.41 -7.10 -15.52
CA GLN A 81 28.98 -7.35 -15.56
C GLN A 81 28.19 -6.08 -15.86
N LYS A 82 26.95 -6.26 -16.33
CA LYS A 82 26.00 -5.16 -16.48
C LYS A 82 25.76 -4.52 -15.11
N THR A 83 25.75 -3.19 -15.07
CA THR A 83 25.37 -2.44 -13.86
C THR A 83 23.98 -2.89 -13.39
N PRO A 84 23.81 -3.21 -12.09
CA PRO A 84 22.51 -3.60 -11.55
C PRO A 84 21.47 -2.51 -11.77
N ASN A 85 20.22 -2.93 -11.95
CA ASN A 85 19.09 -2.03 -11.93
C ASN A 85 18.91 -1.42 -10.52
N ASP A 86 18.40 -0.19 -10.47
CA ASP A 86 18.02 0.42 -9.21
C ASP A 86 16.68 -0.16 -8.76
N TRP A 87 16.52 -0.35 -7.45
CA TRP A 87 15.27 -0.79 -6.87
C TRP A 87 14.78 0.25 -5.89
N CYS A 88 13.54 0.69 -6.04
CA CYS A 88 12.89 1.61 -5.12
C CYS A 88 11.55 1.05 -4.62
N TYR A 89 11.15 1.49 -3.43
CA TYR A 89 9.86 1.15 -2.86
C TYR A 89 8.95 2.36 -2.91
N VAL A 90 7.74 2.18 -3.45
CA VAL A 90 6.69 3.19 -3.45
C VAL A 90 5.56 2.80 -2.50
N ASN A 91 4.87 3.83 -1.98
CA ASN A 91 3.73 3.60 -1.10
C ASN A 91 2.60 2.87 -1.84
N ASN A 92 1.99 1.92 -1.16
CA ASN A 92 0.83 1.21 -1.67
C ASN A 92 -0.44 1.73 -1.01
N PHE A 93 -1.25 2.49 -1.77
CA PHE A 93 -2.48 3.10 -1.25
C PHE A 93 -3.57 2.08 -0.85
N LYS A 94 -3.46 0.81 -1.28
CA LYS A 94 -4.39 -0.26 -0.87
C LYS A 94 -4.00 -0.92 0.45
N ASP A 95 -2.69 -1.07 0.71
CA ASP A 95 -2.16 -1.65 1.94
C ASP A 95 -0.78 -1.05 2.25
N ALA A 96 -0.75 -0.08 3.18
CA ALA A 96 0.45 0.65 3.54
C ALA A 96 1.57 -0.24 4.13
N ARG A 97 1.25 -1.46 4.60
CA ARG A 97 2.23 -2.41 5.12
C ARG A 97 2.92 -3.22 4.01
N LYS A 98 2.49 -3.06 2.76
CA LYS A 98 3.00 -3.79 1.60
C LYS A 98 3.45 -2.80 0.53
N PRO A 99 4.61 -2.14 0.70
CA PRO A 99 5.16 -1.26 -0.31
C PRO A 99 5.37 -2.02 -1.63
N ILE A 100 5.26 -1.31 -2.74
CA ILE A 100 5.45 -1.89 -4.08
C ILE A 100 6.90 -1.65 -4.49
N ALA A 101 7.61 -2.71 -4.86
CA ALA A 101 8.95 -2.60 -5.44
C ALA A 101 8.85 -2.26 -6.92
N ILE A 102 9.61 -1.25 -7.35
CA ILE A 102 9.77 -0.88 -8.76
C ILE A 102 11.23 -1.08 -9.14
N GLU A 103 11.44 -1.77 -10.24
CA GLU A 103 12.73 -1.93 -10.88
C GLU A 103 12.93 -0.80 -11.89
N LEU A 104 14.04 -0.08 -11.77
CA LEU A 104 14.41 1.03 -12.64
C LEU A 104 15.78 0.77 -13.27
N PRO A 105 16.03 1.26 -14.50
CA PRO A 105 17.37 1.24 -15.06
C PRO A 105 18.37 1.94 -14.13
N SER A 106 19.61 1.45 -14.10
CA SER A 106 20.65 1.99 -13.22
C SER A 106 20.77 3.52 -13.32
N GLY A 107 20.86 4.18 -12.16
CA GLY A 107 21.00 5.63 -12.04
C GLY A 107 19.70 6.44 -12.16
N HIS A 108 18.54 5.80 -12.34
CA HIS A 108 17.27 6.51 -12.53
C HIS A 108 16.44 6.63 -11.25
N ALA A 109 16.75 5.90 -10.17
CA ALA A 109 15.94 5.95 -8.96
C ALA A 109 15.94 7.30 -8.26
N VAL A 110 17.04 8.06 -8.34
CA VAL A 110 17.13 9.40 -7.75
C VAL A 110 16.24 10.38 -8.51
N GLY A 111 16.31 10.39 -9.84
CA GLY A 111 15.44 11.24 -10.66
C GLY A 111 13.96 10.93 -10.43
N PHE A 112 13.59 9.63 -10.42
CA PHE A 112 12.22 9.22 -10.13
C PHE A 112 11.74 9.69 -8.74
N LYS A 113 12.59 9.65 -7.72
CA LYS A 113 12.26 10.15 -6.38
C LYS A 113 11.97 11.66 -6.42
N ASP A 114 12.80 12.43 -7.12
CA ASP A 114 12.67 13.88 -7.20
C ASP A 114 11.42 14.27 -8.02
N ASP A 115 11.15 13.58 -9.13
CA ASP A 115 9.93 13.75 -9.94
C ASP A 115 8.66 13.48 -9.11
N MET A 116 8.67 12.42 -8.29
CA MET A 116 7.55 12.08 -7.40
C MET A 116 7.34 13.14 -6.31
N TYR A 117 8.41 13.76 -5.82
CA TYR A 117 8.32 14.85 -4.86
C TYR A 117 7.68 16.09 -5.51
N GLU A 118 8.17 16.49 -6.68
CA GLU A 118 7.62 17.61 -7.44
C GLU A 118 6.14 17.38 -7.79
N LEU A 119 5.78 16.17 -8.24
CA LEU A 119 4.39 15.80 -8.52
C LEU A 119 3.49 16.01 -7.31
N VAL A 120 3.93 15.60 -6.12
CA VAL A 120 3.14 15.75 -4.89
C VAL A 120 2.97 17.22 -4.51
N GLU A 121 4.03 18.03 -4.62
CA GLU A 121 3.93 19.47 -4.36
C GLU A 121 3.00 20.16 -5.36
N LEU A 122 3.11 19.83 -6.65
CA LEU A 122 2.24 20.35 -7.69
C LEU A 122 0.77 19.99 -7.45
N LEU A 123 0.49 18.75 -7.05
CA LEU A 123 -0.88 18.32 -6.74
C LEU A 123 -1.48 19.07 -5.55
N LYS A 124 -0.67 19.43 -4.54
CA LYS A 124 -1.12 20.23 -3.39
C LYS A 124 -1.56 21.64 -3.80
N GLU A 125 -0.99 22.20 -4.87
CA GLU A 125 -1.37 23.52 -5.38
C GLU A 125 -2.53 23.46 -6.38
N ILE A 126 -2.48 22.51 -7.32
CA ILE A 126 -3.48 22.39 -8.39
C ILE A 126 -4.83 21.93 -7.85
N LEU A 127 -4.88 20.94 -6.95
CA LEU A 127 -6.16 20.37 -6.50
C LEU A 127 -7.07 21.42 -5.85
N PRO A 128 -6.62 22.23 -4.86
CA PRO A 128 -7.46 23.30 -4.31
C PRO A 128 -7.96 24.27 -5.38
N THR A 129 -7.06 24.70 -6.29
CA THR A 129 -7.39 25.63 -7.39
C THR A 129 -8.50 25.08 -8.30
N VAL A 130 -8.42 23.79 -8.65
CA VAL A 130 -9.44 23.13 -9.48
C VAL A 130 -10.77 23.02 -8.74
N PHE A 131 -10.77 22.67 -7.46
CA PHE A 131 -11.99 22.58 -6.65
C PHE A 131 -12.63 23.94 -6.37
N GLU A 132 -11.83 25.01 -6.35
CA GLU A 132 -12.31 26.39 -6.29
C GLU A 132 -12.69 26.96 -7.66
N GLY A 133 -12.53 26.18 -8.73
CA GLY A 133 -12.95 26.56 -10.07
C GLY A 133 -14.47 26.67 -10.18
N SER A 134 -14.96 27.69 -10.91
CA SER A 134 -16.39 27.88 -11.16
C SER A 134 -17.01 26.68 -11.88
N ALA A 135 -16.29 26.04 -12.79
CA ALA A 135 -16.78 24.84 -13.49
C ALA A 135 -17.12 23.70 -12.52
N TYR A 136 -16.19 23.37 -11.61
CA TYR A 136 -16.40 22.34 -10.60
C TYR A 136 -17.55 22.71 -9.65
N ARG A 137 -17.57 23.95 -9.14
CA ARG A 137 -18.65 24.43 -8.25
C ARG A 137 -20.02 24.37 -8.93
N ASN A 138 -20.12 24.79 -10.19
CA ASN A 138 -21.39 24.78 -10.92
C ASN A 138 -21.90 23.34 -11.15
N GLU A 139 -21.02 22.40 -11.49
CA GLU A 139 -21.43 20.98 -11.60
C GLU A 139 -21.84 20.41 -10.24
N TYR A 140 -21.10 20.71 -9.18
CA TYR A 140 -21.44 20.29 -7.83
C TYR A 140 -22.80 20.85 -7.38
N GLU A 141 -23.05 22.13 -7.62
CA GLU A 141 -24.32 22.79 -7.34
C GLU A 141 -25.46 22.19 -8.17
N ALA A 142 -25.25 21.92 -9.46
CA ALA A 142 -26.25 21.30 -10.32
C ALA A 142 -26.62 19.89 -9.84
N ILE A 143 -25.62 19.09 -9.43
CA ILE A 143 -25.83 17.76 -8.84
C ILE A 143 -26.59 17.90 -7.52
N SER A 144 -26.15 18.80 -6.63
CA SER A 144 -26.79 19.04 -5.33
C SER A 144 -28.25 19.45 -5.51
N GLN A 145 -28.52 20.41 -6.40
CA GLN A 145 -29.85 20.91 -6.71
C GLN A 145 -30.76 19.81 -7.25
N LYS A 146 -30.24 18.95 -8.15
CA LYS A 146 -30.96 17.77 -8.64
C LYS A 146 -31.42 16.84 -7.51
N TYR A 147 -30.58 16.64 -6.49
CA TYR A 147 -30.96 15.81 -5.33
C TYR A 147 -31.95 16.53 -4.40
N ILE A 148 -31.80 17.84 -4.18
CA ILE A 148 -32.76 18.65 -3.41
C ILE A 148 -34.15 18.63 -4.07
N GLU A 149 -34.21 18.75 -5.39
CA GLU A 149 -35.47 18.68 -6.14
C GLU A 149 -36.10 17.29 -6.05
N LYS A 150 -35.30 16.23 -6.17
CA LYS A 150 -35.77 14.86 -6.02
C LYS A 150 -36.34 14.61 -4.61
N GLU A 151 -35.63 15.07 -3.57
CA GLU A 151 -36.10 15.01 -2.18
C GLU A 151 -37.42 15.76 -2.01
N THR A 152 -37.51 16.97 -2.55
CA THR A 152 -38.73 17.81 -2.50
C THR A 152 -39.92 17.14 -3.19
N GLN A 153 -39.70 16.51 -4.36
CA GLN A 153 -40.74 15.79 -5.08
C GLN A 153 -41.24 14.56 -4.32
N ILE A 154 -40.33 13.80 -3.70
CA ILE A 154 -40.70 12.64 -2.86
C ILE A 154 -41.52 13.11 -1.65
N PHE A 155 -41.08 14.16 -0.95
CA PHE A 155 -41.84 14.71 0.17
C PHE A 155 -43.23 15.19 -0.24
N LYS A 156 -43.34 15.88 -1.38
CA LYS A 156 -44.62 16.34 -1.90
C LYS A 156 -45.55 15.17 -2.23
N TYR A 157 -45.02 14.15 -2.91
CA TYR A 157 -45.76 12.93 -3.22
C TYR A 157 -46.29 12.27 -1.93
N LEU A 158 -45.44 12.08 -0.93
CA LEU A 158 -45.84 11.50 0.36
C LEU A 158 -46.87 12.38 1.10
N GLN A 159 -46.76 13.71 1.03
CA GLN A 159 -47.77 14.61 1.63
C GLN A 159 -49.13 14.50 0.94
N ASP A 160 -49.14 14.40 -0.39
CA ASP A 160 -50.37 14.25 -1.17
C ASP A 160 -50.99 12.85 -0.96
N GLU A 161 -50.17 11.80 -0.85
CA GLU A 161 -50.61 10.45 -0.49
C GLU A 161 -51.21 10.43 0.94
N ALA A 162 -50.56 11.06 1.91
CA ALA A 162 -51.07 11.18 3.29
C ALA A 162 -52.48 11.78 3.32
N ARG A 163 -52.70 12.87 2.56
CA ARG A 163 -54.01 13.53 2.46
C ARG A 163 -55.08 12.61 1.88
N GLY A 164 -54.73 11.75 0.94
CA GLY A 164 -55.63 10.72 0.40
C GLY A 164 -56.06 9.67 1.42
N HIS A 165 -55.29 9.50 2.50
CA HIS A 165 -55.57 8.59 3.61
C HIS A 165 -56.16 9.29 4.84
N ASP A 166 -56.62 10.55 4.73
CA ASP A 166 -57.07 11.38 5.84
C ASP A 166 -55.98 11.60 6.91
N ILE A 167 -54.73 11.71 6.48
CA ILE A 167 -53.55 11.92 7.35
C ILE A 167 -52.83 13.20 6.93
N SER A 168 -52.41 13.98 7.91
CA SER A 168 -51.54 15.14 7.74
C SER A 168 -50.10 14.76 8.07
N MET A 169 -49.21 14.85 7.07
CA MET A 169 -47.78 14.64 7.25
C MET A 169 -47.05 15.99 7.32
N ASN A 170 -46.40 16.27 8.46
CA ASN A 170 -45.55 17.44 8.65
C ASN A 170 -44.10 17.03 8.86
N ALA A 171 -43.17 17.72 8.21
CA ALA A 171 -41.74 17.53 8.43
C ALA A 171 -41.17 18.81 9.07
N THR A 172 -40.75 18.74 10.33
CA THR A 172 -40.04 19.87 10.99
C THR A 172 -38.55 19.87 10.61
N SER A 173 -38.00 18.71 10.23
CA SER A 173 -36.66 18.56 9.66
C SER A 173 -36.56 17.26 8.87
N LYS A 174 -35.45 17.06 8.12
CA LYS A 174 -35.21 15.87 7.28
C LYS A 174 -35.41 14.53 8.01
N ASN A 175 -35.20 14.50 9.33
CA ASN A 175 -35.30 13.28 10.15
C ASN A 175 -36.47 13.32 11.16
N ARG A 176 -37.35 14.32 11.09
CA ARG A 176 -38.48 14.48 12.01
C ARG A 176 -39.76 14.73 11.22
N VAL A 177 -40.37 13.62 10.82
CA VAL A 177 -41.69 13.58 10.21
C VAL A 177 -42.71 13.21 11.30
N THR A 178 -43.82 13.92 11.36
CA THR A 178 -44.96 13.64 12.24
C THR A 178 -46.22 13.42 11.43
N PHE A 179 -47.03 12.47 11.88
CA PHE A 179 -48.32 12.13 11.28
C PHE A 179 -49.43 12.50 12.25
N ALA A 180 -50.50 13.12 11.75
CA ALA A 180 -51.68 13.44 12.53
C ALA A 180 -52.95 13.13 11.73
N PRO A 181 -53.95 12.44 12.29
CA PRO A 181 -55.18 12.14 11.59
C PRO A 181 -56.02 13.41 11.31
N VAL A 182 -56.79 13.37 10.21
CA VAL A 182 -57.68 14.43 9.74
C VAL A 182 -59.11 13.91 9.79
N ILE A 183 -60.01 14.60 10.48
CA ILE A 183 -61.44 14.25 10.55
C ILE A 183 -62.24 15.49 10.11
N ASN A 184 -63.19 15.31 9.18
CA ASN A 184 -64.00 16.40 8.62
C ASN A 184 -63.15 17.57 8.09
N GLY A 185 -61.99 17.26 7.50
CA GLY A 185 -61.06 18.25 6.96
C GLY A 185 -60.25 19.03 8.00
N LYS A 186 -60.32 18.68 9.29
CA LYS A 186 -59.51 19.28 10.36
C LYS A 186 -58.52 18.28 10.94
N VAL A 187 -57.26 18.70 11.06
CA VAL A 187 -56.25 17.96 11.81
C VAL A 187 -56.66 17.95 13.28
N ILE A 188 -56.81 16.77 13.86
CA ILE A 188 -57.18 16.62 15.27
C ILE A 188 -55.93 16.48 16.14
N THR A 189 -56.00 17.02 17.35
CA THR A 189 -54.94 16.95 18.35
C THR A 189 -54.91 15.59 19.05
N ALA A 190 -53.79 15.27 19.72
CA ALA A 190 -53.69 14.04 20.51
C ALA A 190 -54.78 13.92 21.60
N SER A 191 -55.26 15.03 22.15
CA SER A 191 -56.34 15.03 23.14
C SER A 191 -57.70 14.70 22.51
N GLU A 192 -57.99 15.24 21.31
CA GLU A 192 -59.23 14.96 20.58
C GLU A 192 -59.25 13.53 20.05
N PHE A 193 -58.10 13.03 19.58
CA PHE A 193 -57.94 11.64 19.18
C PHE A 193 -58.20 10.66 20.33
N ASN A 194 -57.70 10.96 21.53
CA ASN A 194 -57.91 10.13 22.71
C ASN A 194 -59.36 10.14 23.23
N ALA A 195 -60.16 11.13 22.85
CA ALA A 195 -61.58 11.21 23.19
C ALA A 195 -62.48 10.38 22.24
N ILE A 196 -61.93 9.88 21.12
CA ILE A 196 -62.61 8.92 20.23
C ILE A 196 -62.52 7.53 20.89
N GLU A 197 -63.62 6.80 20.93
CA GLU A 197 -63.69 5.46 21.53
C GLU A 197 -64.22 4.41 20.54
N GLY A 198 -63.84 3.15 20.76
CA GLY A 198 -64.33 2.01 19.99
C GLY A 198 -63.72 1.88 18.59
N LYS A 199 -64.48 1.27 17.67
CA LYS A 199 -63.99 0.86 16.34
C LYS A 199 -63.44 2.02 15.49
N GLU A 200 -64.00 3.21 15.63
CA GLU A 200 -63.55 4.39 14.87
C GLU A 200 -62.11 4.78 15.23
N LYS A 201 -61.73 4.64 16.51
CA LYS A 201 -60.33 4.86 16.94
C LYS A 201 -59.39 3.83 16.33
N GLU A 202 -59.76 2.54 16.39
CA GLU A 202 -58.94 1.43 15.86
C GLU A 202 -58.71 1.57 14.35
N GLU A 203 -59.73 1.99 13.58
CA GLU A 203 -59.61 2.22 12.14
C GLU A 203 -58.66 3.37 11.80
N ILE A 204 -58.70 4.46 12.58
CA ILE A 204 -57.78 5.59 12.38
C ILE A 204 -56.35 5.20 12.78
N GLU A 205 -56.15 4.46 13.88
CA GLU A 205 -54.82 3.96 14.28
C GLU A 205 -54.22 3.04 13.20
N GLN A 206 -55.02 2.15 12.62
CA GLN A 206 -54.55 1.27 11.54
C GLN A 206 -54.11 2.06 10.31
N LYS A 207 -54.91 3.04 9.85
CA LYS A 207 -54.56 3.90 8.71
C LYS A 207 -53.27 4.67 8.96
N VAL A 208 -53.09 5.24 10.15
CA VAL A 208 -51.87 6.00 10.51
C VAL A 208 -50.65 5.08 10.51
N ASN A 209 -50.74 3.89 11.13
CA ASN A 209 -49.63 2.94 11.19
C ASN A 209 -49.25 2.38 9.80
N GLU A 210 -50.25 2.10 8.95
CA GLU A 210 -50.01 1.62 7.58
C GLU A 210 -49.30 2.70 6.75
N PHE A 211 -49.74 3.94 6.87
CA PHE A 211 -49.11 5.06 6.17
C PHE A 211 -47.70 5.37 6.70
N GLU A 212 -47.48 5.30 8.01
CA GLU A 212 -46.15 5.46 8.62
C GLU A 212 -45.16 4.41 8.08
N LYS A 213 -45.63 3.18 7.83
CA LYS A 213 -44.83 2.12 7.21
C LYS A 213 -44.47 2.44 5.76
N ILE A 214 -45.43 2.91 4.95
CA ILE A 214 -45.22 3.33 3.55
C ILE A 214 -44.15 4.42 3.48
N VAL A 215 -44.23 5.42 4.36
CA VAL A 215 -43.26 6.53 4.41
C VAL A 215 -41.87 6.04 4.83
N LYS A 216 -41.79 5.14 5.80
CA LYS A 216 -40.51 4.57 6.25
C LYS A 216 -39.81 3.79 5.13
N ASP A 217 -40.56 3.00 4.37
CA ASP A 217 -40.04 2.24 3.22
C ASP A 217 -39.64 3.19 2.07
N GLY A 218 -40.44 4.23 1.80
CA GLY A 218 -40.14 5.24 0.79
C GLY A 218 -38.89 6.09 1.09
N LEU A 219 -38.65 6.41 2.37
CA LEU A 219 -37.47 7.17 2.80
C LEU A 219 -36.19 6.32 2.87
N HIS A 220 -36.28 5.01 3.11
CA HIS A 220 -35.12 4.11 3.09
C HIS A 220 -34.49 3.93 1.70
N GLY A 221 -35.25 4.10 0.62
CA GLY A 221 -34.73 4.01 -0.76
C GLY A 221 -33.93 5.24 -1.22
N VAL A 222 -33.74 6.25 -0.36
CA VAL A 222 -33.09 7.54 -0.69
C VAL A 222 -31.72 7.69 -0.01
N ASN A 223 -31.38 6.83 0.96
CA ASN A 223 -30.08 6.82 1.65
C ASN A 223 -29.04 5.93 0.97
#